data_AF-A0A8S2M8L8-F1
#
_entry.id   AF-A0A8S2M8L8-F1
#
_cell.length_a   1.000
_cell.length_b   1.000
_cell.length_c   1.000
_cell.angle_alpha   90.00
_cell.angle_beta   90.00
_cell.angle_gamma   90.00
#
_symmetry.space_group_name_H-M   'P 1'
#
loop_
_entity.id
_entity.type
_entity.pdbx_description
1 polymer ?
#
loop_
_entity_poly.entity_id
_entity_poly.type
_entity_poly.pdbx_seq_one_letter_code
_entity_poly.pdbx_strand_id
1 'polypeptide(L)' 'MLANHPAFQTVTGLEQLAQKYGVLIRFCPKFHCELNCIEGLWCSQKMFIRRNTDET' A
#
# COMPACT_ATOMS: atom_id res chain seq x y z
N MET A 1 22.58 -16.21 -14.07
CA MET A 1 22.73 -14.75 -13.92
C MET A 1 21.61 -14.21 -13.04
N LEU A 2 21.92 -13.32 -12.10
CA LEU A 2 20.94 -12.63 -11.25
C LEU A 2 19.81 -11.95 -12.07
N ALA A 3 20.12 -11.48 -13.28
CA ALA A 3 19.16 -10.86 -14.20
C ALA A 3 17.97 -11.74 -14.60
N ASN A 4 18.08 -13.07 -14.54
CA ASN A 4 16.98 -13.98 -14.88
C ASN A 4 16.12 -14.39 -13.67
N HIS A 5 16.42 -13.87 -12.47
CA HIS A 5 15.67 -14.24 -11.29
C HIS A 5 14.27 -13.56 -11.33
N PRO A 6 13.17 -14.28 -11.03
CA PRO A 6 11.81 -13.78 -11.16
C PRO A 6 11.53 -12.45 -10.43
N ALA A 7 12.26 -12.18 -9.34
CA ALA A 7 12.15 -10.93 -8.59
C ALA A 7 12.62 -9.67 -9.36
N PHE A 8 13.39 -9.83 -10.44
CA PHE A 8 13.90 -8.73 -11.26
C PHE A 8 13.18 -8.61 -12.61
N GLN A 9 11.99 -9.20 -12.74
CA GLN A 9 11.14 -8.98 -13.92
C GLN A 9 10.61 -7.55 -13.95
N THR A 10 10.39 -7.04 -15.16
CA THR A 10 9.88 -5.68 -15.42
C THR A 10 8.42 -5.49 -15.05
N VAL A 11 7.64 -6.59 -15.00
CA VAL A 11 6.22 -6.58 -14.64
C VAL A 11 6.02 -7.45 -13.42
N THR A 12 5.37 -6.91 -12.39
CA THR A 12 5.14 -7.64 -11.15
C THR A 12 3.97 -8.61 -11.28
N GLY A 13 3.96 -9.69 -10.50
CA GLY A 13 2.81 -10.61 -10.46
C GLY A 13 1.51 -9.92 -10.03
N LEU A 14 1.61 -8.85 -9.23
CA LEU A 14 0.45 -8.05 -8.81
C LEU A 14 -0.15 -7.27 -9.98
N GLU A 15 0.69 -6.71 -10.86
CA GLU A 15 0.23 -6.02 -12.08
C GLU A 15 -0.47 -7.00 -13.03
N GLN A 16 0.06 -8.20 -13.20
CA GLN A 16 -0.58 -9.26 -13.99
C GLN A 16 -1.95 -9.65 -13.42
N LEU A 17 -2.05 -9.77 -12.09
CA LEU A 17 -3.28 -10.11 -11.40
C LEU A 17 -4.33 -9.00 -11.54
N ALA A 18 -3.92 -7.74 -11.38
CA ALA A 18 -4.78 -6.58 -11.56
C ALA A 18 -5.35 -6.53 -12.98
N GLN A 19 -4.51 -6.75 -13.99
CA GLN A 19 -4.95 -6.82 -15.38
C GLN A 19 -5.95 -7.97 -15.61
N LYS A 20 -5.65 -9.17 -15.09
CA LYS A 20 -6.52 -10.35 -15.21
C LYS A 20 -7.93 -10.11 -14.67
N TYR A 21 -8.06 -9.38 -13.57
CA TYR A 21 -9.35 -9.10 -12.92
C TYR A 21 -9.94 -7.72 -13.28
N GLY A 22 -9.34 -6.97 -14.20
CA GLY A 22 -9.82 -5.65 -14.61
C GLY A 22 -9.75 -4.59 -13.50
N VAL A 23 -8.80 -4.74 -12.55
CA VAL A 23 -8.60 -3.79 -11.45
C VAL A 23 -7.79 -2.60 -11.93
N LEU A 24 -8.33 -1.39 -11.74
CA LEU A 24 -7.65 -0.14 -12.05
C LEU A 24 -6.73 0.26 -10.88
N ILE A 25 -5.43 0.38 -11.16
CA ILE A 25 -4.43 0.83 -10.19
C ILE A 25 -4.28 2.34 -10.29
N ARG A 26 -4.50 3.06 -9.18
CA ARG A 26 -4.23 4.49 -9.10
C ARG A 26 -2.75 4.71 -8.84
N PHE A 27 -2.14 5.61 -9.62
CA PHE A 27 -0.79 6.08 -9.34
C PHE A 27 -0.76 6.85 -8.02
N CYS A 28 0.17 6.47 -7.14
CA CYS A 28 0.48 7.19 -5.91
C CYS A 28 1.98 7.51 -5.91
N PRO A 29 2.38 8.79 -5.83
CA PRO A 29 3.79 9.14 -5.83
C PRO A 29 4.49 8.67 -4.55
N LYS A 30 5.78 8.36 -4.66
CA LYS A 30 6.58 7.89 -3.53
C LYS A 30 6.73 8.99 -2.48
N PHE A 31 6.73 8.61 -1.20
CA PHE A 31 6.93 9.51 -0.06
C PHE A 31 5.83 10.58 0.15
N HIS A 32 4.65 10.39 -0.43
CA HIS A 32 3.49 11.25 -0.26
C HIS A 32 2.35 10.48 0.43
N CYS A 33 2.55 10.12 1.70
CA CYS A 33 1.55 9.34 2.45
C CYS A 33 0.24 10.13 2.67
N GLU A 34 0.29 11.46 2.66
CA GLU A 34 -0.87 12.34 2.76
C GLU A 34 -1.89 12.16 1.63
N LEU A 35 -1.47 11.60 0.49
CA LEU A 35 -2.36 11.32 -0.65
C LEU A 35 -3.08 9.97 -0.50
N ASN A 36 -2.67 9.13 0.45
CA ASN A 36 -3.29 7.84 0.71
C ASN A 36 -4.34 7.97 1.82
N CYS A 37 -5.62 7.78 1.47
CA CYS A 37 -6.74 7.95 2.40
C CYS A 37 -6.67 7.03 3.62
N ILE A 38 -5.96 5.90 3.54
CA ILE A 38 -5.80 4.97 4.66
C ILE A 38 -5.08 5.60 5.86
N GLU A 39 -4.20 6.58 5.63
CA GLU A 39 -3.49 7.27 6.71
C GLU A 39 -4.45 8.02 7.63
N GLY A 40 -5.52 8.59 7.06
CA GLY A 40 -6.58 9.24 7.85
C GLY A 40 -7.33 8.25 8.75
N LEU A 41 -7.62 7.05 8.24
CA LEU A 41 -8.23 5.97 9.02
C LEU A 41 -7.33 5.55 10.18
N TRP A 42 -6.03 5.31 9.92
CA TRP A 42 -5.08 4.92 10.95
C TRP A 42 -4.90 5.99 12.02
N CYS A 43 -4.81 7.26 11.63
CA CYS A 43 -4.74 8.38 12.57
C CYS A 43 -5.96 8.42 13.48
N SER A 44 -7.17 8.27 12.91
CA SER A 44 -8.42 8.22 13.66
C SER A 44 -8.44 7.05 14.65
N GLN A 45 -8.07 5.86 14.19
CA GLN A 45 -8.07 4.65 15.01
C GLN A 45 -7.05 4.72 16.15
N LYS A 46 -5.84 5.22 15.88
CA LYS A 46 -4.83 5.48 16.92
C LYS A 46 -5.34 6.45 17.98
N MET A 47 -6.03 7.52 17.56
CA MET A 47 -6.60 8.48 18.50
C MET A 47 -7.69 7.84 19.37
N PHE A 48 -8.55 7.00 18.79
CA PHE A 48 -9.56 6.27 19.53
C PHE A 48 -8.91 5.35 20.57
N ILE A 49 -7.94 4.54 20.18
CA ILE A 49 -7.26 3.60 21.09
C ILE A 49 -6.61 4.36 22.25
N ARG A 50 -5.78 5.38 21.96
CA ARG A 50 -5.14 6.23 22.98
C ARG A 50 -6.10 6.86 23.99
N ARG A 51 -7.35 7.10 23.61
CA ARG A 51 -8.38 7.66 24.51
C ARG A 51 -9.09 6.61 25.36
N ASN A 52 -9.08 5.35 24.93
CA ASN A 52 -9.89 4.27 25.51
C ASN A 52 -9.04 3.14 26.11
N THR A 53 -7.72 3.20 25.98
CA THR A 53 -6.76 2.28 26.59
C THR A 53 -5.69 3.08 27.33
N ASP A 54 -5.06 2.45 28.33
CA ASP A 54 -3.97 3.04 29.12
C ASP A 54 -2.62 3.05 28.37
N GLU A 55 -2.67 2.97 27.03
CA GLU A 55 -1.49 2.99 26.16
C GLU A 55 -1.04 4.45 25.94
N THR A 56 -0.40 5.02 26.96
CA THR A 56 0.52 6.16 26.79
C THR A 56 1.76 5.76 26.01
#